data_AF-A0A4Q2D0B8-F1
#
_entry.id   AF-A0A4Q2D0B8-F1
#
_cell.length_a   1.000
_cell.length_b   1.000
_cell.length_c   1.000
_cell.angle_alpha   90.00
_cell.angle_beta   90.00
_cell.angle_gamma   90.00
#
_symmetry.space_group_name_H-M   'P 1'
#
loop_
_entity.id
_entity.type
_entity.pdbx_description
1 polymer ?
#
loop_
_entity_poly.entity_id
_entity_poly.type
_entity_poly.pdbx_seq_one_letter_code
_entity_poly.pdbx_strand_id
1 'polypeptide(L)'
;MSSRASMSSHPELHELLKSLRIIYEAVSEFHPPSRKPPILDSSLEADAGDEGHWSQHDHIPGLKKLKDALKLDLDGLEKFLDDPSSAHRPPLSTNAPYLTSVWNELLCAPLPVTSVFKTFLFDPSNNPSSAQRKSRNNGVRPPGAKVDIVADGGRKMKNSRLLAEFREIDSYLTESEEDSDWDEDRPTLAQIEFDNSILKMARTLLQAARANPIEGTSEVPQVVLRLTRLDPTISEGREADPRIAKTVDMLNKMGIVVQLGERVKEELVIPPPTDDKEYATLIPSLRINLDLSVLIALISDLTHAPLPASIEEANKRFIPPKEYREWKQTRRKQTQKQTDNDGGDPREPDEELVSIEDLPH
;
A
#
# COMPACT_ATOMS: atom_id res chain seq x y z
N MET A 1 36.92 -15.58 40.73
CA MET A 1 35.59 -16.07 40.32
C MET A 1 35.14 -15.22 39.14
N SER A 2 35.41 -15.69 37.93
CA SER A 2 35.06 -14.98 36.69
C SER A 2 33.55 -14.99 36.49
N SER A 3 32.98 -13.79 36.38
CA SER A 3 31.65 -13.56 35.85
C SER A 3 31.56 -14.16 34.44
N ARG A 4 30.81 -15.25 34.30
CA ARG A 4 30.45 -15.82 33.00
C ARG A 4 29.49 -14.82 32.35
N ALA A 5 29.96 -14.06 31.38
CA ALA A 5 29.08 -13.26 30.53
C ALA A 5 28.01 -14.20 29.94
N SER A 6 26.73 -13.96 30.28
CA SER A 6 25.62 -14.65 29.64
C SER A 6 25.65 -14.28 28.17
N MET A 7 26.10 -15.20 27.30
CA MET A 7 25.90 -15.07 25.87
C MET A 7 24.38 -14.98 25.65
N SER A 8 23.90 -13.85 25.13
CA SER A 8 22.48 -13.65 24.83
C SER A 8 22.08 -14.72 23.82
N SER A 9 21.14 -15.58 24.21
CA SER A 9 20.52 -16.53 23.29
C SER A 9 19.91 -15.77 22.10
N HIS A 10 20.09 -16.27 20.88
CA HIS A 10 19.56 -15.67 19.64
C HIS A 10 20.02 -14.22 19.38
N PRO A 11 21.33 -13.96 19.17
CA PRO A 11 21.84 -12.60 18.94
C PRO A 11 21.19 -11.92 17.73
N GLU A 12 20.89 -12.67 16.66
CA GLU A 12 20.24 -12.17 15.45
C GLU A 12 18.82 -11.63 15.74
N LEU A 13 18.04 -12.31 16.61
CA LEU A 13 16.69 -11.85 16.97
C LEU A 13 16.73 -10.57 17.82
N HIS A 14 17.76 -10.39 18.65
CA HIS A 14 17.95 -9.15 19.39
C HIS A 14 18.31 -7.97 18.47
N GLU A 15 19.11 -8.19 17.43
CA GLU A 15 19.42 -7.18 16.43
C GLU A 15 18.18 -6.81 15.59
N LEU A 16 17.40 -7.82 15.22
CA LEU A 16 16.13 -7.66 14.52
C LEU A 16 15.13 -6.84 15.34
N LEU A 17 14.99 -7.16 16.63
CA LEU A 17 14.12 -6.43 17.56
C LEU A 17 14.51 -4.96 17.66
N LYS A 18 15.81 -4.67 17.82
CA LYS A 18 16.31 -3.29 17.85
C LYS A 18 15.97 -2.55 16.56
N SER A 19 16.19 -3.20 15.41
CA SER A 19 15.91 -2.61 14.10
C SER A 19 14.41 -2.32 13.93
N LEU A 20 13.54 -3.25 14.31
CA LEU A 20 12.09 -3.04 14.24
C LEU A 20 11.60 -1.91 15.14
N ARG A 21 12.16 -1.74 16.35
CA ARG A 21 11.78 -0.63 17.25
C ARG A 21 12.10 0.72 16.62
N ILE A 22 13.30 0.85 16.04
CA ILE A 22 13.71 2.07 15.31
C ILE A 22 12.74 2.34 14.16
N ILE A 23 12.37 1.33 13.38
CA ILE A 23 11.43 1.48 12.26
C ILE A 23 10.04 1.87 12.75
N TYR A 24 9.53 1.23 13.81
CA TYR A 24 8.21 1.52 14.37
C TYR A 24 8.07 2.97 14.86
N GLU A 25 9.12 3.49 15.51
CA GLU A 25 9.21 4.89 15.90
C GLU A 25 9.25 5.79 14.66
N ALA A 26 10.13 5.51 13.70
CA ALA A 26 10.29 6.29 12.48
C ALA A 26 9.01 6.34 11.61
N VAL A 27 8.24 5.25 11.53
CA VAL A 27 6.94 5.21 10.81
C VAL A 27 5.95 6.21 11.39
N SER A 28 6.00 6.47 12.70
CA SER A 28 5.09 7.41 13.37
C SER A 28 5.43 8.87 13.06
N GLU A 29 6.70 9.13 12.76
CA GLU A 29 7.22 10.46 12.40
C GLU A 29 7.28 10.67 10.88
N PHE A 30 6.94 9.64 10.09
CA PHE A 30 7.05 9.67 8.65
C PHE A 30 5.94 10.51 8.01
N HIS A 31 6.33 11.71 7.57
CA HIS A 31 5.47 12.65 6.86
C HIS A 31 6.21 13.11 5.59
N PRO A 32 6.10 12.39 4.47
CA PRO A 32 6.76 12.82 3.25
C PRO A 32 6.17 14.15 2.78
N PRO A 33 6.99 15.05 2.22
CA PRO A 33 6.50 16.33 1.73
C PRO A 33 5.46 16.08 0.63
N SER A 34 4.20 16.41 0.89
CA SER A 34 3.16 16.39 -0.13
C SER A 34 3.25 17.69 -0.93
N ARG A 35 3.31 17.57 -2.27
CA ARG A 35 3.20 18.71 -3.17
C ARG A 35 1.75 19.18 -3.17
N LYS A 36 1.34 19.91 -2.14
CA LYS A 36 0.02 20.53 -2.10
C LYS A 36 0.00 21.66 -3.15
N PRO A 37 -0.89 21.62 -4.15
CA PRO A 37 -1.02 22.74 -5.07
C PRO A 37 -1.41 23.98 -4.24
N PRO A 38 -0.86 25.17 -4.54
CA PRO A 38 -1.26 26.39 -3.85
C PRO A 38 -2.75 26.61 -4.08
N ILE A 39 -3.47 26.77 -2.97
CA ILE A 39 -4.89 27.11 -3.01
C ILE A 39 -4.96 28.59 -3.38
N LEU A 40 -5.50 28.89 -4.57
CA LEU A 40 -5.72 30.26 -5.05
C LEU A 40 -7.01 30.86 -4.48
N ASP A 41 -7.30 30.60 -3.21
CA ASP A 41 -8.48 31.13 -2.52
C ASP A 41 -8.04 32.07 -1.40
N SER A 42 -8.16 33.37 -1.66
CA SER A 42 -7.85 34.43 -0.71
C SER A 42 -8.86 34.53 0.45
N SER A 43 -9.97 33.76 0.42
CA SER A 43 -10.97 33.76 1.50
C SER A 43 -10.59 32.88 2.70
N LEU A 44 -9.58 32.01 2.54
CA LEU A 44 -9.09 31.09 3.58
C LEU A 44 -7.99 31.70 4.48
N GLU A 45 -7.48 32.89 4.19
CA GLU A 45 -6.46 33.55 5.03
C GLU A 45 -7.01 34.13 6.36
N ALA A 46 -8.33 34.08 6.57
CA ALA A 46 -8.97 34.76 7.69
C ALA A 46 -8.96 34.02 9.04
N ASP A 47 -8.66 32.72 9.09
CA ASP A 47 -8.62 31.95 10.35
C ASP A 47 -7.27 31.21 10.50
N ALA A 48 -6.23 31.98 10.84
CA ALA A 48 -4.91 31.47 11.24
C ALA A 48 -4.92 30.66 12.56
N GLY A 49 -6.11 30.31 13.10
CA GLY A 49 -6.29 29.56 14.34
C GLY A 49 -6.95 28.20 14.18
N ASP A 50 -7.48 27.85 13.01
CA ASP A 50 -8.16 26.58 12.76
C ASP A 50 -7.40 25.76 11.69
N GLU A 51 -6.22 25.28 12.07
CA GLU A 51 -5.42 24.26 11.34
C GLU A 51 -6.16 22.90 11.22
N GLY A 52 -7.48 22.85 11.40
CA GLY A 52 -8.21 21.65 11.81
C GLY A 52 -8.71 20.71 10.72
N HIS A 53 -8.74 21.10 9.43
CA HIS A 53 -9.36 20.24 8.40
C HIS A 53 -8.57 20.03 7.12
N TRP A 54 -7.75 20.98 6.68
CA TRP A 54 -6.93 20.86 5.45
C TRP A 54 -5.44 20.57 5.72
N SER A 55 -5.04 20.61 6.99
CA SER A 55 -3.71 20.26 7.49
C SER A 55 -3.68 18.86 8.11
N GLN A 56 -4.73 18.06 7.91
CA GLN A 56 -4.62 16.61 8.10
C GLN A 56 -3.64 16.11 7.05
N HIS A 57 -2.35 16.17 7.38
CA HIS A 57 -1.25 15.59 6.64
C HIS A 57 -1.72 14.29 6.02
N ASP A 58 -1.71 14.26 4.68
CA ASP A 58 -2.24 13.16 3.88
C ASP A 58 -1.74 11.84 4.45
N HIS A 59 -2.57 11.17 5.25
CA HIS A 59 -2.22 9.90 5.86
C HIS A 59 -2.09 8.92 4.70
N ILE A 60 -0.86 8.55 4.34
CA ILE A 60 -0.62 7.57 3.28
C ILE A 60 -1.46 6.33 3.58
N PRO A 61 -2.46 6.00 2.74
CA PRO A 61 -3.32 4.85 2.96
C PRO A 61 -2.49 3.59 3.18
N GLY A 62 -2.78 2.88 4.28
CA GLY A 62 -2.07 1.66 4.66
C GLY A 62 -0.78 1.83 5.46
N LEU A 63 -0.30 3.06 5.70
CA LEU A 63 0.81 3.29 6.63
C LEU A 63 0.48 2.83 8.06
N LYS A 64 -0.78 3.04 8.51
CA LYS A 64 -1.31 2.48 9.76
C LYS A 64 -1.22 0.94 9.78
N LYS A 65 -1.56 0.28 8.67
CA LYS A 65 -1.45 -1.19 8.54
C LYS A 65 -0.01 -1.67 8.65
N LEU A 66 0.95 -0.94 8.08
CA LEU A 66 2.37 -1.23 8.26
C LEU A 66 2.80 -1.09 9.71
N LYS A 67 2.40 0.01 10.37
CA LYS A 67 2.67 0.23 11.79
C LYS A 67 2.09 -0.88 12.68
N ASP A 68 0.86 -1.31 12.42
CA ASP A 68 0.20 -2.38 13.18
C ASP A 68 0.90 -3.73 12.96
N ALA A 69 1.32 -4.03 11.72
CA ALA A 69 2.09 -5.25 11.42
C ALA A 69 3.46 -5.27 12.11
N LEU A 70 4.16 -4.12 12.14
CA LEU A 70 5.41 -3.95 12.88
C LEU A 70 5.21 -4.17 14.38
N LYS A 71 4.14 -3.61 14.95
CA LYS A 71 3.83 -3.78 16.37
C LYS A 71 3.55 -5.24 16.73
N LEU A 72 2.77 -5.93 15.90
CA LEU A 72 2.46 -7.35 16.13
C LEU A 72 3.72 -8.22 16.17
N ASP A 73 4.65 -7.97 15.25
CA ASP A 73 5.90 -8.73 15.17
C ASP A 73 6.87 -8.35 16.31
N LEU A 74 6.92 -7.07 16.69
CA LEU A 74 7.63 -6.59 17.89
C LEU A 74 7.13 -7.29 19.16
N ASP A 75 5.82 -7.23 19.43
CA ASP A 75 5.21 -7.85 20.61
C ASP A 75 5.49 -9.36 20.66
N GLY A 76 5.48 -10.03 19.50
CA GLY A 76 5.82 -11.44 19.35
C GLY A 76 7.28 -11.77 19.67
N LEU A 77 8.22 -10.97 19.16
CA LEU A 77 9.65 -11.13 19.41
C LEU A 77 10.03 -10.82 20.85
N GLU A 78 9.47 -9.76 21.44
CA GLU A 78 9.70 -9.40 22.85
C GLU A 78 9.23 -10.52 23.77
N LYS A 79 7.99 -11.00 23.56
CA LYS A 79 7.43 -12.10 24.33
C LYS A 79 8.26 -13.39 24.22
N PHE A 80 8.82 -13.67 23.04
CA PHE A 80 9.69 -14.83 22.84
C PHE A 80 11.03 -14.67 23.56
N LEU A 81 11.66 -13.51 23.44
CA LEU A 81 12.98 -13.24 24.03
C LEU A 81 12.93 -13.07 25.56
N ASP A 82 11.80 -12.61 26.10
CA ASP A 82 11.58 -12.50 27.55
C ASP A 82 11.35 -13.86 28.24
N ASP A 83 10.95 -14.90 27.50
CA ASP A 83 10.79 -16.26 28.03
C ASP A 83 12.18 -16.90 28.26
N PRO A 84 12.58 -17.22 29.50
CA PRO A 84 13.88 -17.85 29.78
C PRO A 84 14.07 -19.20 29.08
N SER A 85 12.97 -19.87 28.71
CA SER A 85 13.02 -21.16 28.00
C SER A 85 13.30 -21.01 26.49
N SER A 86 13.26 -19.79 25.95
CA SER A 86 13.57 -19.50 24.54
C SER A 86 15.01 -19.83 24.15
N ALA A 87 15.92 -19.81 25.12
CA ALA A 87 17.33 -20.16 24.93
C ALA A 87 17.54 -21.57 24.36
N HIS A 88 16.60 -22.48 24.60
CA HIS A 88 16.66 -23.87 24.15
C HIS A 88 15.69 -24.16 22.99
N ARG A 89 14.92 -23.17 22.55
CA ARG A 89 13.98 -23.29 21.43
C ARG A 89 14.64 -22.81 20.12
N PRO A 90 14.21 -23.34 18.96
CA PRO A 90 14.62 -22.78 17.69
C PRO A 90 14.18 -21.31 17.58
N PRO A 91 14.87 -20.50 16.76
CA PRO A 91 14.52 -19.10 16.56
C PRO A 91 13.07 -18.96 16.06
N LEU A 92 12.38 -17.94 16.56
CA LEU A 92 10.99 -17.64 16.20
C LEU A 92 10.88 -17.33 14.70
N SER A 93 9.85 -17.86 14.05
CA SER A 93 9.48 -17.42 12.71
C SER A 93 8.87 -16.01 12.78
N THR A 94 9.47 -15.06 12.07
CA THR A 94 9.14 -13.63 12.13
C THR A 94 9.05 -13.04 10.73
N ASN A 95 8.16 -12.06 10.56
CA ASN A 95 8.02 -11.29 9.32
C ASN A 95 8.91 -10.03 9.31
N ALA A 96 9.67 -9.76 10.38
CA ALA A 96 10.46 -8.55 10.52
C ALA A 96 11.38 -8.23 9.32
N PRO A 97 12.08 -9.20 8.70
CA PRO A 97 12.96 -8.85 7.59
C PRO A 97 12.13 -8.38 6.38
N TYR A 98 10.90 -8.87 6.19
CA TYR A 98 10.00 -8.42 5.12
C TYR A 98 9.50 -7.01 5.42
N LEU A 99 9.04 -6.77 6.65
CA LEU A 99 8.56 -5.44 7.06
C LEU A 99 9.67 -4.38 6.97
N THR A 100 10.91 -4.77 7.31
CA THR A 100 12.10 -3.94 7.14
C THR A 100 12.35 -3.61 5.68
N SER A 101 12.25 -4.60 4.78
CA SER A 101 12.38 -4.38 3.34
C SER A 101 11.32 -3.43 2.79
N VAL A 102 10.06 -3.57 3.23
CA VAL A 102 8.96 -2.67 2.82
C VAL A 102 9.23 -1.25 3.31
N TRP A 103 9.67 -1.08 4.56
CA TRP A 103 10.04 0.23 5.08
C TRP A 103 11.17 0.88 4.29
N ASN A 104 12.23 0.12 3.98
CA ASN A 104 13.35 0.60 3.17
C ASN A 104 12.91 1.02 1.76
N GLU A 105 12.01 0.26 1.13
CA GLU A 105 11.46 0.65 -0.17
C GLU A 105 10.56 1.89 -0.10
N LEU A 106 9.89 2.10 1.03
CA LEU A 106 9.06 3.28 1.26
C LEU A 106 9.93 4.54 1.37
N LEU A 107 11.06 4.46 2.08
CA LEU A 107 12.02 5.57 2.20
C LEU A 107 12.64 5.95 0.84
N CYS A 108 12.92 4.95 -0.01
CA CYS A 108 13.47 5.16 -1.35
C CYS A 108 12.39 5.33 -2.45
N ALA A 109 11.12 5.47 -2.08
CA ALA A 109 10.04 5.58 -3.05
C ALA A 109 9.99 7.00 -3.64
N PRO A 110 9.83 7.15 -4.98
CA PRO A 110 9.62 8.45 -5.58
C PRO A 110 8.31 9.08 -5.08
N LEU A 111 8.38 10.34 -4.68
CA LEU A 111 7.22 11.09 -4.22
C LEU A 111 6.32 11.52 -5.39
N PRO A 112 5.00 11.70 -5.17
CA PRO A 112 4.28 11.37 -3.94
C PRO A 112 4.04 9.86 -3.81
N VAL A 113 4.14 9.34 -2.58
CA VAL A 113 3.71 7.98 -2.25
C VAL A 113 2.20 7.98 -2.06
N THR A 114 1.50 7.15 -2.84
CA THR A 114 0.03 7.12 -2.88
C THR A 114 -0.56 6.12 -1.90
N SER A 115 0.10 4.98 -1.66
CA SER A 115 -0.39 3.98 -0.70
C SER A 115 0.67 2.93 -0.35
N VAL A 116 0.47 2.26 0.79
CA VAL A 116 1.23 1.11 1.29
C VAL A 116 0.26 -0.07 1.49
N PHE A 117 0.68 -1.30 1.17
CA PHE A 117 -0.13 -2.52 1.30
C PHE A 117 -1.51 -2.45 0.61
N LYS A 118 -1.54 -1.87 -0.59
CA LYS A 118 -2.76 -1.78 -1.41
C LYS A 118 -3.01 -3.07 -2.16
N THR A 119 -4.26 -3.52 -2.18
CA THR A 119 -4.68 -4.65 -3.01
C THR A 119 -5.41 -4.12 -4.23
N PHE A 120 -4.92 -4.44 -5.41
CA PHE A 120 -5.54 -4.08 -6.68
C PHE A 120 -6.35 -5.25 -7.20
N LEU A 121 -7.65 -5.04 -7.36
CA LEU A 121 -8.54 -6.03 -7.92
C LEU A 121 -8.41 -6.02 -9.45
N PHE A 122 -8.56 -7.19 -10.06
CA PHE A 122 -8.64 -7.31 -11.51
C PHE A 122 -9.59 -8.44 -11.89
N ASP A 123 -10.24 -8.32 -13.04
CA ASP A 123 -11.07 -9.39 -13.58
C ASP A 123 -10.23 -10.22 -14.57
N PRO A 124 -9.97 -11.51 -14.30
CA PRO A 124 -9.19 -12.36 -15.21
C PRO A 124 -9.92 -12.59 -16.54
N SER A 125 -11.23 -12.32 -16.61
CA SER A 125 -12.03 -12.45 -17.82
C SER A 125 -12.04 -11.20 -18.72
N ASN A 126 -11.23 -10.17 -18.41
CA ASN A 126 -10.98 -9.02 -19.27
C ASN A 126 -12.25 -8.22 -19.67
N ASN A 127 -13.33 -8.33 -18.89
CA ASN A 127 -14.54 -7.55 -19.08
C ASN A 127 -14.51 -6.30 -18.18
N PRO A 128 -14.30 -5.09 -18.73
CA PRO A 128 -14.12 -3.87 -17.95
C PRO A 128 -15.37 -3.42 -17.17
N SER A 129 -16.51 -4.10 -17.32
CA SER A 129 -17.80 -3.74 -16.71
C SER A 129 -18.25 -4.62 -15.54
N SER A 130 -17.53 -5.70 -15.19
CA SER A 130 -17.95 -6.66 -14.15
C SER A 130 -17.28 -6.52 -12.79
N ALA A 131 -16.14 -5.81 -12.69
CA ALA A 131 -15.35 -5.75 -11.45
C ALA A 131 -16.08 -5.12 -10.25
N GLN A 132 -17.05 -4.23 -10.49
CA GLN A 132 -17.84 -3.61 -9.41
C GLN A 132 -19.18 -4.31 -9.09
N ARG A 133 -19.69 -5.20 -9.95
CA ARG A 133 -21.09 -5.70 -9.82
C ARG A 133 -21.25 -7.17 -9.43
N LYS A 134 -20.18 -7.97 -9.36
CA LYS A 134 -20.28 -9.41 -9.06
C LYS A 134 -19.71 -9.80 -7.69
N SER A 135 -20.22 -9.21 -6.62
CA SER A 135 -19.97 -9.68 -5.25
C SER A 135 -21.23 -9.67 -4.40
N ARG A 136 -22.31 -10.30 -4.89
CA ARG A 136 -23.49 -10.54 -4.05
C ARG A 136 -23.91 -12.00 -3.90
N ASN A 137 -23.49 -12.92 -4.77
CA ASN A 137 -24.11 -14.26 -4.78
C ASN A 137 -23.19 -15.48 -4.63
N ASN A 138 -21.85 -15.38 -4.43
CA ASN A 138 -21.07 -16.63 -4.32
C ASN A 138 -19.80 -16.64 -3.47
N GLY A 139 -19.58 -15.71 -2.53
CA GLY A 139 -18.50 -15.79 -1.53
C GLY A 139 -17.04 -15.81 -2.04
N VAL A 140 -16.81 -16.00 -3.34
CA VAL A 140 -15.49 -15.99 -3.97
C VAL A 140 -15.07 -14.54 -4.15
N ARG A 141 -14.09 -14.10 -3.35
CA ARG A 141 -13.49 -12.77 -3.49
C ARG A 141 -12.88 -12.63 -4.88
N PRO A 142 -13.08 -11.50 -5.57
CA PRO A 142 -12.43 -11.27 -6.87
C PRO A 142 -10.91 -11.36 -6.71
N PRO A 143 -10.19 -11.90 -7.71
CA PRO A 143 -8.75 -12.01 -7.63
C PRO A 143 -8.13 -10.61 -7.54
N GLY A 144 -7.07 -10.52 -6.74
CA GLY A 144 -6.39 -9.26 -6.49
C GLY A 144 -4.90 -9.45 -6.28
N ALA A 145 -4.12 -8.47 -6.71
CA ALA A 145 -2.69 -8.41 -6.49
C ALA A 145 -2.39 -7.50 -5.30
N LYS A 146 -1.64 -8.02 -4.32
CA LYS A 146 -1.13 -7.21 -3.22
C LYS A 146 0.14 -6.49 -3.68
N VAL A 147 0.17 -5.18 -3.45
CA VAL A 147 1.27 -4.30 -3.79
C VAL A 147 1.75 -3.63 -2.51
N ASP A 148 3.05 -3.65 -2.29
CA ASP A 148 3.60 -3.18 -1.03
C ASP A 148 3.63 -1.67 -1.00
N ILE A 149 4.06 -1.03 -2.09
CA ILE A 149 4.13 0.44 -2.21
C ILE A 149 3.66 0.88 -3.58
N VAL A 150 2.85 1.94 -3.59
CA VAL A 150 2.45 2.67 -4.81
C VAL A 150 3.02 4.08 -4.71
N ALA A 151 3.79 4.48 -5.70
CA ALA A 151 4.61 5.69 -5.68
C ALA A 151 4.52 6.45 -7.00
N ASP A 152 5.15 7.64 -7.06
CA ASP A 152 5.20 8.48 -8.27
C ASP A 152 3.79 8.84 -8.77
N GLY A 153 2.88 9.18 -7.84
CA GLY A 153 1.48 9.47 -8.14
C GLY A 153 0.71 8.32 -8.77
N GLY A 154 1.09 7.07 -8.47
CA GLY A 154 0.47 5.88 -9.03
C GLY A 154 1.22 5.27 -10.22
N ARG A 155 2.26 5.93 -10.75
CA ARG A 155 3.02 5.44 -11.90
C ARG A 155 3.88 4.22 -11.61
N LYS A 156 4.20 3.95 -10.33
CA LYS A 156 5.05 2.84 -9.93
C LYS A 156 4.38 1.97 -8.88
N MET A 157 4.29 0.67 -9.16
CA MET A 157 3.83 -0.37 -8.24
C MET A 157 5.04 -1.23 -7.84
N LYS A 158 5.41 -1.16 -6.56
CA LYS A 158 6.56 -1.89 -6.03
C LYS A 158 6.13 -3.05 -5.13
N ASN A 159 6.79 -4.20 -5.28
CA ASN A 159 6.72 -5.30 -4.32
C ASN A 159 8.12 -5.74 -3.90
N SER A 160 8.33 -6.00 -2.62
CA SER A 160 9.60 -6.44 -2.05
C SER A 160 9.41 -7.77 -1.33
N ARG A 161 10.01 -8.85 -1.84
CA ARG A 161 9.79 -10.20 -1.29
C ARG A 161 11.05 -10.86 -0.78
N LEU A 162 10.84 -11.65 0.28
CA LEU A 162 11.83 -12.56 0.82
C LEU A 162 11.64 -13.99 0.31
N LEU A 163 12.77 -14.59 0.00
CA LEU A 163 13.09 -15.85 -0.66
C LEU A 163 12.35 -17.16 -0.29
N ALA A 164 11.30 -17.17 0.53
CA ALA A 164 10.58 -18.42 0.79
C ALA A 164 10.05 -19.08 -0.51
N GLU A 165 9.83 -18.28 -1.55
CA GLU A 165 9.19 -18.64 -2.82
C GLU A 165 10.05 -19.46 -3.79
N PHE A 166 11.39 -19.40 -3.73
CA PHE A 166 12.24 -20.25 -4.58
C PHE A 166 12.36 -21.68 -4.06
N ARG A 167 12.21 -21.87 -2.74
CA ARG A 167 12.34 -23.18 -2.08
C ARG A 167 11.17 -24.12 -2.37
N GLU A 168 10.04 -23.60 -2.84
CA GLU A 168 8.90 -24.43 -3.29
C GLU A 168 9.24 -25.29 -4.52
N ILE A 169 10.25 -24.91 -5.32
CA ILE A 169 10.66 -25.70 -6.49
C ILE A 169 11.45 -26.95 -6.05
N ASP A 170 12.16 -26.89 -4.92
CA ASP A 170 12.98 -28.00 -4.42
C ASP A 170 12.21 -28.96 -3.50
N SER A 171 11.08 -28.55 -2.92
CA SER A 171 10.31 -29.41 -2.00
C SER A 171 9.55 -30.57 -2.67
N TYR A 172 9.62 -30.68 -3.99
CA TYR A 172 9.00 -31.79 -4.75
C TYR A 172 10.01 -32.71 -5.43
N LEU A 173 11.31 -32.52 -5.18
CA LEU A 173 12.38 -33.43 -5.60
C LEU A 173 12.87 -34.32 -4.43
N THR A 174 11.96 -34.73 -3.54
CA THR A 174 12.24 -35.77 -2.55
C THR A 174 11.95 -37.15 -3.14
N GLU A 175 13.04 -37.80 -3.55
CA GLU A 175 13.34 -39.24 -3.45
C GLU A 175 12.33 -40.27 -4.01
N SER A 176 12.67 -40.79 -5.20
CA SER A 176 12.57 -42.19 -5.66
C SER A 176 11.44 -43.08 -5.09
N GLU A 177 10.38 -43.29 -5.88
CA GLU A 177 9.57 -44.51 -5.80
C GLU A 177 9.89 -45.41 -7.01
N GLU A 178 10.87 -46.29 -6.82
CA GLU A 178 10.86 -47.62 -7.43
C GLU A 178 9.71 -48.40 -6.76
N ASP A 179 8.52 -48.43 -7.37
CA ASP A 179 7.77 -49.68 -7.60
C ASP A 179 6.41 -49.50 -8.30
N SER A 180 6.20 -50.40 -9.26
CA SER A 180 4.93 -50.94 -9.76
C SER A 180 4.01 -50.10 -10.66
N ASP A 181 3.76 -50.71 -11.82
CA ASP A 181 2.70 -50.48 -12.80
C ASP A 181 1.31 -50.22 -12.18
N TRP A 182 0.39 -49.68 -12.99
CA TRP A 182 -1.06 -49.44 -12.79
C TRP A 182 -1.48 -48.02 -12.36
N ASP A 183 -1.65 -47.13 -13.35
CA ASP A 183 -2.88 -46.34 -13.61
C ASP A 183 -2.58 -45.10 -14.50
N GLU A 184 -3.20 -45.06 -15.69
CA GLU A 184 -2.97 -44.07 -16.77
C GLU A 184 -3.68 -42.70 -16.57
N ASP A 185 -4.28 -42.40 -15.41
CA ASP A 185 -5.02 -41.15 -15.18
C ASP A 185 -4.66 -40.42 -13.87
N ARG A 186 -3.37 -40.39 -13.50
CA ARG A 186 -2.86 -39.43 -12.49
C ARG A 186 -2.48 -38.10 -13.16
N PRO A 187 -2.95 -36.94 -12.68
CA PRO A 187 -2.42 -35.66 -13.14
C PRO A 187 -0.92 -35.63 -12.89
N THR A 188 -0.13 -35.53 -13.96
CA THR A 188 1.33 -35.53 -13.91
C THR A 188 1.80 -34.33 -13.07
N LEU A 189 2.40 -34.62 -11.92
CA LEU A 189 3.03 -33.66 -11.00
C LEU A 189 4.32 -33.03 -11.54
N ALA A 190 4.79 -33.46 -12.72
CA ALA A 190 5.93 -32.86 -13.40
C ALA A 190 5.52 -31.54 -14.05
N GLN A 191 6.00 -30.41 -13.53
CA GLN A 191 5.93 -29.12 -14.24
C GLN A 191 6.72 -29.24 -15.55
N ILE A 192 6.01 -29.26 -16.69
CA ILE A 192 6.60 -29.31 -18.03
C ILE A 192 7.27 -27.95 -18.38
N GLU A 193 6.84 -26.86 -17.73
CA GLU A 193 7.32 -25.50 -17.97
C GLU A 193 7.97 -24.90 -16.72
N PHE A 194 9.04 -24.13 -16.91
CA PHE A 194 9.73 -23.41 -15.84
C PHE A 194 8.86 -22.26 -15.33
N ASP A 195 7.99 -22.53 -14.36
CA ASP A 195 6.98 -21.58 -13.89
C ASP A 195 6.86 -21.53 -12.35
N ASN A 196 7.71 -20.71 -11.73
CA ASN A 196 7.75 -20.54 -10.28
C ASN A 196 6.74 -19.51 -9.75
N SER A 197 6.59 -19.49 -8.41
CA SER A 197 5.69 -18.58 -7.70
C SER A 197 5.98 -17.10 -7.95
N ILE A 198 7.25 -16.72 -8.16
CA ILE A 198 7.65 -15.35 -8.50
C ILE A 198 7.13 -14.96 -9.89
N LEU A 199 7.26 -15.84 -10.89
CA LEU A 199 6.73 -15.61 -12.24
C LEU A 199 5.19 -15.54 -12.23
N LYS A 200 4.52 -16.37 -11.42
CA LYS A 200 3.07 -16.30 -11.21
C LYS A 200 2.66 -14.98 -10.59
N MET A 201 3.32 -14.54 -9.52
CA MET A 201 3.10 -13.23 -8.91
C MET A 201 3.30 -12.10 -9.91
N ALA A 202 4.39 -12.13 -10.67
CA ALA A 202 4.71 -11.14 -11.69
C ALA A 202 3.59 -10.98 -12.72
N ARG A 203 3.02 -12.09 -13.20
CA ARG A 203 1.85 -12.05 -14.09
C ARG A 203 0.63 -11.42 -13.42
N THR A 204 0.35 -11.79 -12.17
CA THR A 204 -0.74 -11.20 -11.37
C THR A 204 -0.57 -9.69 -11.18
N LEU A 205 0.66 -9.23 -10.90
CA LEU A 205 0.97 -7.80 -10.76
C LEU A 205 0.79 -7.04 -12.08
N LEU A 206 1.23 -7.61 -13.21
CA LEU A 206 1.03 -7.00 -14.52
C LEU A 206 -0.45 -6.95 -14.92
N GLN A 207 -1.23 -7.97 -14.59
CA GLN A 207 -2.68 -7.96 -14.80
C GLN A 207 -3.35 -6.87 -13.96
N ALA A 208 -2.96 -6.76 -12.70
CA ALA A 208 -3.45 -5.69 -11.83
C ALA A 208 -3.07 -4.30 -12.34
N ALA A 209 -1.82 -4.09 -12.77
CA ALA A 209 -1.38 -2.82 -13.34
C ALA A 209 -2.19 -2.44 -14.59
N ARG A 210 -2.42 -3.39 -15.51
CA ARG A 210 -3.21 -3.17 -16.74
C ARG A 210 -4.68 -2.86 -16.45
N ALA A 211 -5.25 -3.50 -15.44
CA ALA A 211 -6.64 -3.28 -15.04
C ALA A 211 -6.85 -1.97 -14.27
N ASN A 212 -5.77 -1.37 -13.75
CA ASN A 212 -5.81 -0.17 -12.92
C ASN A 212 -4.83 0.89 -13.48
N PRO A 213 -5.13 1.49 -14.66
CA PRO A 213 -4.34 2.60 -15.18
C PRO A 213 -4.38 3.80 -14.24
N ILE A 214 -3.40 4.69 -14.35
CA ILE A 214 -3.30 5.89 -13.50
C ILE A 214 -4.52 6.79 -13.76
N GLU A 215 -5.17 7.22 -12.68
CA GLU A 215 -6.37 8.05 -12.72
C GLU A 215 -6.20 9.29 -13.63
N GLY A 216 -7.19 9.54 -14.49
CA GLY A 216 -7.14 10.64 -15.46
C GLY A 216 -6.23 10.39 -16.67
N THR A 217 -5.62 9.20 -16.80
CA THR A 217 -4.75 8.85 -17.93
C THR A 217 -5.06 7.45 -18.48
N SER A 218 -4.45 7.10 -19.61
CA SER A 218 -4.44 5.73 -20.16
C SER A 218 -3.13 4.99 -19.90
N GLU A 219 -2.28 5.51 -19.00
CA GLU A 219 -0.97 4.98 -18.73
C GLU A 219 -1.02 3.85 -17.69
N VAL A 220 -0.35 2.75 -18.00
CA VAL A 220 -0.26 1.57 -17.13
C VAL A 220 0.91 1.75 -16.17
N PRO A 221 0.73 1.55 -14.85
CA PRO A 221 1.81 1.65 -13.88
C PRO A 221 2.97 0.68 -14.20
N GLN A 222 4.20 1.15 -14.01
CA GLN A 222 5.39 0.32 -14.07
C GLN A 222 5.47 -0.58 -12.83
N VAL A 223 5.58 -1.89 -13.06
CA VAL A 223 5.78 -2.87 -11.99
C VAL A 223 7.27 -3.01 -11.71
N VAL A 224 7.65 -2.85 -10.44
CA VAL A 224 9.02 -3.02 -9.95
C VAL A 224 9.02 -4.13 -8.90
N LEU A 225 9.91 -5.10 -9.07
CA LEU A 225 10.07 -6.20 -8.13
C LEU A 225 11.47 -6.15 -7.52
N ARG A 226 11.56 -5.98 -6.20
CA ARG A 226 12.82 -6.09 -5.48
C ARG A 226 12.96 -7.47 -4.85
N LEU A 227 14.04 -8.16 -5.20
CA LEU A 227 14.40 -9.49 -4.74
C LEU A 227 15.62 -9.36 -3.82
N THR A 228 15.37 -9.18 -2.52
CA THR A 228 16.41 -8.73 -1.58
C THR A 228 17.48 -9.75 -1.25
N ARG A 229 17.21 -11.04 -1.46
CA ARG A 229 18.15 -12.12 -1.15
C ARG A 229 18.61 -12.92 -2.37
N LEU A 230 18.19 -12.54 -3.58
CA LEU A 230 18.63 -13.18 -4.81
C LEU A 230 19.84 -12.46 -5.38
N ASP A 231 20.90 -13.23 -5.60
CA ASP A 231 22.09 -12.77 -6.30
C ASP A 231 22.38 -13.69 -7.50
N PRO A 232 22.06 -13.28 -8.73
CA PRO A 232 22.33 -14.06 -9.93
C PRO A 232 23.81 -14.06 -10.31
N THR A 233 24.67 -13.31 -9.61
CA THR A 233 26.10 -13.22 -9.88
C THR A 233 26.91 -14.33 -9.19
N ILE A 234 26.30 -15.05 -8.23
CA ILE A 234 26.91 -16.20 -7.59
C ILE A 234 26.94 -17.36 -8.59
N SER A 235 28.11 -17.59 -9.19
CA SER A 235 28.32 -18.64 -10.20
C SER A 235 28.92 -19.93 -9.65
N GLU A 236 29.39 -19.93 -8.40
CA GLU A 236 30.07 -21.07 -7.78
C GLU A 236 29.58 -21.33 -6.34
N GLY A 237 29.48 -22.60 -5.95
CA GLY A 237 29.07 -23.02 -4.60
C GLY A 237 27.63 -23.54 -4.50
N ARG A 238 27.20 -23.87 -3.28
CA ARG A 238 25.84 -24.42 -3.01
C ARG A 238 24.72 -23.40 -3.22
N GLU A 239 25.06 -22.12 -3.34
CA GLU A 239 24.12 -21.01 -3.53
C GLU A 239 24.01 -20.59 -5.00
N ALA A 240 24.88 -21.12 -5.88
CA ALA A 240 24.83 -20.90 -7.31
C ALA A 240 23.71 -21.71 -7.95
N ASP A 241 22.52 -21.12 -8.06
CA ASP A 241 21.38 -21.75 -8.72
C ASP A 241 21.10 -21.07 -10.08
N PRO A 242 21.33 -21.76 -11.22
CA PRO A 242 21.12 -21.20 -12.55
C PRO A 242 19.64 -20.82 -12.82
N ARG A 243 18.70 -21.36 -12.04
CA ARG A 243 17.26 -21.01 -12.11
C ARG A 243 17.00 -19.57 -11.67
N ILE A 244 17.84 -19.00 -10.81
CA ILE A 244 17.73 -17.61 -10.34
C ILE A 244 17.92 -16.66 -11.53
N ALA A 245 19.04 -16.79 -12.23
CA ALA A 245 19.34 -15.98 -13.41
C ALA A 245 18.24 -16.13 -14.48
N LYS A 246 17.79 -17.37 -14.75
CA LYS A 246 16.69 -17.63 -15.68
C LYS A 246 15.38 -16.94 -15.29
N THR A 247 15.06 -16.91 -14.00
CA THR A 247 13.85 -16.23 -13.50
C THR A 247 13.96 -14.72 -13.67
N VAL A 248 15.10 -14.13 -13.31
CA VAL A 248 15.36 -12.69 -13.50
C VAL A 248 15.24 -12.31 -14.98
N ASP A 249 15.80 -13.12 -15.88
CA ASP A 249 15.69 -12.89 -17.32
C ASP A 249 14.24 -12.95 -17.81
N MET A 250 13.45 -13.92 -17.33
CA MET A 250 12.04 -14.03 -17.68
C MET A 250 11.23 -12.83 -17.17
N LEU A 251 11.47 -12.37 -15.95
CA LEU A 251 10.83 -11.18 -15.39
C LEU A 251 11.14 -9.92 -16.22
N ASN A 252 12.40 -9.73 -16.59
CA ASN A 252 12.82 -8.61 -17.44
C ASN A 252 12.16 -8.68 -18.83
N LYS A 253 12.07 -9.88 -19.43
CA LYS A 253 11.37 -10.09 -20.72
C LYS A 253 9.86 -9.78 -20.64
N MET A 254 9.25 -9.92 -19.46
CA MET A 254 7.85 -9.54 -19.24
C MET A 254 7.64 -8.02 -19.11
N GLY A 255 8.72 -7.23 -19.07
CA GLY A 255 8.68 -5.77 -18.88
C GLY A 255 8.65 -5.34 -17.42
N ILE A 256 8.99 -6.22 -16.48
CA ILE A 256 9.11 -5.90 -15.05
C ILE A 256 10.52 -5.38 -14.78
N VAL A 257 10.62 -4.30 -14.00
CA VAL A 257 11.90 -3.81 -13.52
C VAL A 257 12.32 -4.63 -12.30
N VAL A 258 13.34 -5.48 -12.46
CA VAL A 258 13.88 -6.28 -11.36
C VAL A 258 15.02 -5.52 -10.68
N GLN A 259 14.94 -5.41 -9.35
CA GLN A 259 15.99 -4.88 -8.50
C GLN A 259 16.47 -5.99 -7.56
N LEU A 260 17.78 -6.13 -7.42
CA LEU A 260 18.40 -7.20 -6.64
C LEU A 260 19.02 -6.63 -5.36
N GLY A 261 19.09 -7.45 -4.32
CA GLY A 261 19.70 -7.09 -3.05
C GLY A 261 18.85 -6.14 -2.20
N GLU A 262 19.30 -5.97 -0.96
CA GLU A 262 18.75 -4.98 -0.03
C GLU A 262 19.20 -3.56 -0.40
N ARG A 263 18.47 -2.56 0.10
CA ARG A 263 18.90 -1.16 0.01
C ARG A 263 20.10 -0.95 0.92
N VAL A 264 21.16 -0.36 0.38
CA VAL A 264 22.31 0.04 1.19
C VAL A 264 21.94 1.27 2.03
N LYS A 265 22.56 1.43 3.21
CA LYS A 265 22.18 2.47 4.18
C LYS A 265 22.29 3.88 3.61
N GLU A 266 23.20 4.08 2.66
CA GLU A 266 23.44 5.33 1.96
C GLU A 266 22.26 5.70 1.02
N GLU A 267 21.47 4.72 0.56
CA GLU A 267 20.26 4.95 -0.25
C GLU A 267 19.03 5.28 0.61
N LEU A 268 19.06 4.98 1.92
CA LEU A 268 17.94 5.18 2.85
C LEU A 268 17.80 6.64 3.32
N VAL A 269 18.52 7.57 2.70
CA VAL A 269 18.37 8.99 2.98
C VAL A 269 17.07 9.44 2.33
N ILE A 270 16.08 9.80 3.16
CA ILE A 270 14.91 10.53 2.69
C ILE A 270 15.47 11.74 1.95
N PRO A 271 15.26 11.88 0.63
CA PRO A 271 15.73 13.05 -0.07
C PRO A 271 15.20 14.24 0.72
N PRO A 272 16.06 15.18 1.14
CA PRO A 272 15.59 16.36 1.84
C PRO A 272 14.44 16.93 1.00
N PRO A 273 13.35 17.43 1.62
CA PRO A 273 12.34 18.12 0.86
C PRO A 273 13.11 19.10 -0.01
N THR A 274 13.13 18.86 -1.33
CA THR A 274 13.80 19.79 -2.19
C THR A 274 13.05 21.06 -1.92
N ASP A 275 13.79 22.04 -1.40
CA ASP A 275 13.33 23.39 -1.19
C ASP A 275 13.10 23.89 -2.63
N ASP A 276 12.03 23.41 -3.26
CA ASP A 276 11.61 23.66 -4.63
C ASP A 276 11.09 25.10 -4.61
N LYS A 277 12.03 26.04 -4.40
CA LYS A 277 11.93 27.44 -4.79
C LYS A 277 11.74 27.56 -6.30
N GLU A 278 11.96 26.48 -7.05
CA GLU A 278 11.34 26.25 -8.34
C GLU A 278 9.91 25.76 -8.14
N TYR A 279 9.04 26.66 -7.68
CA TYR A 279 7.64 26.59 -8.10
C TYR A 279 7.70 26.62 -9.62
N ALA A 280 7.61 25.45 -10.27
CA ALA A 280 7.30 25.37 -11.69
C ALA A 280 6.13 26.32 -11.87
N THR A 281 6.34 27.44 -12.58
CA THR A 281 5.39 28.53 -12.63
C THR A 281 4.05 27.92 -13.01
N LEU A 282 3.12 27.88 -12.07
CA LEU A 282 1.88 27.15 -12.28
C LEU A 282 1.13 27.88 -13.38
N ILE A 283 1.06 27.25 -14.55
CA ILE A 283 0.33 27.80 -15.68
C ILE A 283 -1.12 27.36 -15.48
N PRO A 284 -2.07 28.30 -15.37
CA PRO A 284 -3.48 27.97 -15.33
C PRO A 284 -3.84 27.12 -16.55
N SER A 285 -4.34 25.92 -16.30
CA SER A 285 -4.84 25.05 -17.36
C SER A 285 -6.19 25.55 -17.83
N LEU A 286 -6.41 25.56 -19.16
CA LEU A 286 -7.75 25.76 -19.73
C LEU A 286 -8.67 24.54 -19.52
N ARG A 287 -8.11 23.41 -19.07
CA ARG A 287 -8.85 22.20 -18.71
C ARG A 287 -9.16 22.24 -17.23
N ILE A 288 -10.28 22.85 -16.89
CA ILE A 288 -10.78 22.94 -15.52
C ILE A 288 -11.52 21.63 -15.20
N ASN A 289 -11.07 20.92 -14.17
CA ASN A 289 -11.84 19.80 -13.63
C ASN A 289 -12.93 20.38 -12.71
N LEU A 290 -14.10 20.65 -13.30
CA LEU A 290 -15.24 21.20 -12.58
C LEU A 290 -16.20 20.07 -12.24
N ASP A 291 -16.56 19.94 -10.97
CA ASP A 291 -17.61 19.03 -10.55
C ASP A 291 -18.93 19.42 -11.20
N LEU A 292 -19.51 18.49 -11.97
CA LEU A 292 -20.76 18.71 -12.69
C LEU A 292 -21.91 18.97 -11.72
N SER A 293 -21.91 18.34 -10.55
CA SER A 293 -22.95 18.55 -9.53
C SER A 293 -22.91 19.98 -9.01
N VAL A 294 -21.71 20.53 -8.77
CA VAL A 294 -21.51 21.93 -8.35
C VAL A 294 -21.97 22.88 -9.45
N LEU A 295 -21.64 22.60 -10.71
CA LEU A 295 -22.10 23.43 -11.83
C LEU A 295 -23.62 23.42 -11.96
N ILE A 296 -24.25 22.25 -11.84
CA ILE A 296 -25.72 22.12 -11.88
C ILE A 296 -26.36 22.86 -10.71
N ALA A 297 -25.84 22.70 -9.50
CA ALA A 297 -26.33 23.40 -8.31
C ALA A 297 -26.23 24.92 -8.47
N LEU A 298 -25.10 25.42 -8.97
CA LEU A 298 -24.90 26.84 -9.22
C LEU A 298 -25.88 27.38 -10.27
N ILE A 299 -26.04 26.69 -11.40
CA ILE A 299 -26.99 27.10 -12.45
C ILE A 299 -28.42 27.05 -11.92
N SER A 300 -28.78 26.01 -11.17
CA SER A 300 -30.09 25.88 -10.54
C SER A 300 -30.37 27.06 -9.60
N ASP A 301 -29.43 27.41 -8.72
CA ASP A 301 -29.60 28.54 -7.81
C ASP A 301 -29.71 29.88 -8.55
N LEU A 302 -28.89 30.10 -9.58
CA LEU A 302 -28.93 31.33 -10.38
C LEU A 302 -30.21 31.48 -11.22
N THR A 303 -30.83 30.37 -11.63
CA THR A 303 -31.98 30.38 -12.55
C THR A 303 -33.32 30.17 -11.86
N HIS A 304 -33.35 29.54 -10.67
CA HIS A 304 -34.58 29.23 -9.95
C HIS A 304 -34.78 30.04 -8.68
N ALA A 305 -33.80 30.88 -8.31
CA ALA A 305 -33.94 31.76 -7.17
C ALA A 305 -33.40 33.17 -7.40
N PRO A 306 -33.96 34.17 -6.70
CA PRO A 306 -33.38 35.50 -6.68
C PRO A 306 -32.00 35.44 -6.02
N LEU A 307 -31.09 36.28 -6.54
CA LEU A 307 -29.80 36.54 -5.91
C LEU A 307 -30.02 37.09 -4.50
N PRO A 308 -29.20 36.69 -3.51
CA PRO A 308 -29.29 37.23 -2.16
C PRO A 308 -29.05 38.75 -2.20
N ALA A 309 -29.87 39.50 -1.47
CA ALA A 309 -29.82 40.96 -1.45
C ALA A 309 -28.68 41.49 -0.56
N SER A 310 -28.15 40.64 0.33
CA SER A 310 -27.03 40.98 1.21
C SER A 310 -26.09 39.79 1.45
N ILE A 311 -24.90 40.10 1.98
CA ILE A 311 -23.88 39.10 2.34
C ILE A 311 -24.40 38.21 3.48
N GLU A 312 -25.16 38.77 4.42
CA GLU A 312 -25.75 38.03 5.54
C GLU A 312 -26.81 37.03 5.07
N GLU A 313 -27.63 37.42 4.09
CA GLU A 313 -28.61 36.53 3.47
C GLU A 313 -27.91 35.40 2.70
N ALA A 314 -26.85 35.72 1.95
CA ALA A 314 -26.04 34.73 1.25
C ALA A 314 -25.42 33.73 2.23
N ASN A 315 -24.81 34.22 3.31
CA ASN A 315 -24.25 33.38 4.37
C ASN A 315 -25.33 32.49 4.99
N LYS A 316 -26.48 33.04 5.38
CA LYS A 316 -27.59 32.24 5.95
C LYS A 316 -28.08 31.15 4.99
N ARG A 317 -28.06 31.42 3.68
CA ARG A 317 -28.59 30.51 2.65
C ARG A 317 -27.61 29.41 2.25
N PHE A 318 -26.31 29.73 2.18
CA PHE A 318 -25.29 28.85 1.60
C PHE A 318 -24.28 28.30 2.63
N ILE A 319 -24.22 28.84 3.84
CA ILE A 319 -23.42 28.30 4.96
C ILE A 319 -24.35 27.45 5.81
N PRO A 320 -24.15 26.12 5.86
CA PRO A 320 -24.97 25.25 6.70
C PRO A 320 -24.88 25.69 8.18
N PRO A 321 -26.00 25.63 8.94
CA PRO A 321 -26.02 25.98 10.36
C PRO A 321 -24.95 25.22 11.15
N LYS A 322 -24.47 25.84 12.24
CA LYS A 322 -23.40 25.27 13.08
C LYS A 322 -23.76 23.86 13.59
N GLU A 323 -25.01 23.67 13.99
CA GLU A 323 -25.57 22.39 14.45
C GLU A 323 -25.48 21.29 13.37
N TYR A 324 -25.77 21.62 12.11
CA TYR A 324 -25.63 20.68 10.99
C TYR A 324 -24.17 20.29 10.75
N ARG A 325 -23.24 21.26 10.88
CA ARG A 325 -21.80 21.00 10.73
C ARG A 325 -21.29 20.07 11.84
N GLU A 326 -21.68 20.33 13.08
CA GLU A 326 -21.33 19.51 14.25
C GLU A 326 -21.94 18.10 14.17
N TRP A 327 -23.20 17.98 13.74
CA TRP A 327 -23.84 16.70 13.46
C TRP A 327 -23.10 15.90 12.38
N LYS A 328 -22.76 16.54 11.25
CA LYS A 328 -22.05 15.90 10.13
C LYS A 328 -20.65 15.44 10.54
N GLN A 329 -19.94 16.23 11.35
CA GLN A 329 -18.65 15.83 11.93
C GLN A 329 -18.78 14.64 12.87
N THR A 330 -19.82 14.62 13.72
CA THR A 330 -20.07 13.52 14.65
C THR A 330 -20.38 12.22 13.91
N ARG A 331 -21.18 12.28 12.85
CA ARG A 331 -21.51 11.13 12.00
C ARG A 331 -20.29 10.61 11.26
N ARG A 332 -19.45 11.49 10.67
CA ARG A 332 -18.17 11.08 10.05
C ARG A 332 -17.25 10.35 11.03
N LYS A 333 -17.13 10.84 12.26
CA LYS A 333 -16.33 10.19 13.32
C LYS A 333 -16.90 8.81 13.72
N GLN A 334 -18.21 8.64 13.72
CA GLN A 334 -18.86 7.35 13.98
C GLN A 334 -18.62 6.35 12.85
N THR A 335 -18.75 6.77 11.58
CA THR A 335 -18.48 5.92 10.41
C THR A 335 -17.00 5.51 10.32
N GLN A 336 -16.08 6.40 10.69
CA GLN A 336 -14.65 6.09 10.80
C GLN A 336 -14.35 5.05 11.90
N LYS A 337 -15.00 5.15 13.06
CA LYS A 337 -14.88 4.13 14.13
C LYS A 337 -15.44 2.77 13.72
N GLN A 338 -16.49 2.75 12.90
CA GLN A 338 -17.14 1.52 12.47
C GLN A 338 -16.35 0.79 11.37
N THR A 339 -15.72 1.53 10.46
CA THR A 339 -14.82 0.99 9.43
C THR A 339 -13.51 0.46 9.99
N ASP A 340 -12.96 1.09 11.04
CA ASP A 340 -11.78 0.59 11.77
C ASP A 340 -12.02 -0.76 12.48
N ASN A 341 -13.27 -1.07 12.87
CA ASN A 341 -13.63 -2.32 13.55
C ASN A 341 -13.89 -3.51 12.60
N ASP A 342 -14.28 -3.26 11.35
CA ASP A 342 -14.74 -4.33 10.43
C ASP A 342 -13.68 -4.72 9.37
N GLY A 343 -12.49 -4.12 9.41
CA GLY A 343 -11.36 -4.45 8.53
C GLY A 343 -11.61 -4.23 7.03
N GLY A 344 -12.72 -3.57 6.68
CA GLY A 344 -13.10 -3.20 5.32
C GLY A 344 -12.43 -1.92 4.86
N ASP A 345 -12.08 -1.85 3.57
CA ASP A 345 -11.58 -0.64 2.93
C ASP A 345 -12.61 0.51 3.09
N PRO A 346 -12.20 1.77 3.34
CA PRO A 346 -13.14 2.87 3.45
C PRO A 346 -13.79 3.06 2.07
N ARG A 347 -15.03 2.58 1.93
CA ARG A 347 -15.91 3.10 0.89
C ARG A 347 -16.23 4.52 1.28
N GLU A 348 -16.05 5.45 0.34
CA GLU A 348 -16.67 6.76 0.46
C GLU A 348 -18.15 6.53 0.81
N PRO A 349 -18.68 7.21 1.83
CA PRO A 349 -20.10 7.09 2.12
C PRO A 349 -20.84 7.50 0.87
N ASP A 350 -21.60 6.55 0.28
CA ASP A 350 -22.62 6.88 -0.71
C ASP A 350 -23.39 8.05 -0.10
N GLU A 351 -23.41 9.18 -0.81
CA GLU A 351 -24.28 10.30 -0.48
C GLU A 351 -25.72 9.83 -0.75
N GLU A 352 -26.23 8.94 0.11
CA GLU A 352 -27.65 8.70 0.25
C GLU A 352 -28.27 10.05 0.51
N LEU A 353 -29.11 10.46 -0.44
CA LEU A 353 -29.98 11.63 -0.39
C LEU A 353 -30.59 11.73 1.01
N VAL A 354 -30.02 12.59 1.85
CA VAL A 354 -30.55 12.87 3.19
C VAL A 354 -31.94 13.46 2.97
N SER A 355 -32.97 12.71 3.35
CA SER A 355 -34.33 13.23 3.26
C SER A 355 -34.51 14.32 4.31
N ILE A 356 -35.41 15.26 4.03
CA ILE A 356 -35.65 16.43 4.89
C ILE A 356 -36.09 16.01 6.31
N GLU A 357 -36.55 14.77 6.48
CA GLU A 357 -36.95 14.19 7.76
C GLU A 357 -35.78 13.76 8.67
N ASP A 358 -34.54 13.68 8.15
CA ASP A 358 -33.36 13.26 8.91
C ASP A 358 -32.60 14.43 9.58
N LEU A 359 -33.10 15.66 9.45
CA LEU A 359 -32.52 16.83 10.10
C LEU A 359 -32.98 16.94 11.56
N PRO A 360 -32.09 17.26 12.51
CA PRO A 360 -32.51 17.61 13.87
C PRO A 360 -33.36 18.88 13.82
N HIS A 361 -34.53 18.84 14.48
CA HIS A 361 -35.46 19.97 14.59
C HIS A 361 -34.89 21.14 15.39
#